data_AF-A0AAD9LEU7-F1
#
_entry.id   AF-A0AAD9LEU7-F1
#
_cell.length_a   1.000
_cell.length_b   1.000
_cell.length_c   1.000
_cell.angle_alpha   90.00
_cell.angle_beta   90.00
_cell.angle_gamma   90.00
#
_symmetry.space_group_name_H-M   'P 1'
#
loop_
_entity.id
_entity.type
_entity.pdbx_description
1 polymer ?
#
loop_
_entity_poly.entity_id
_entity_poly.type
_entity_poly.pdbx_seq_one_letter_code
_entity_poly.pdbx_strand_id
1 'polypeptide(L)'
;MVCGSTECKVPSCMNRAKSRGFCWSHGGGTKCKEEKCEKIAISNGLCWAHGGGKRCAVEGCMRQAYERTDNLCNNHFQERQHSATAATEGETANWHPDDEEKPPPMDQ
;
A
#
# COMPACT_ATOMS: atom_id res chain seq x y z
N MET A 1 -12.96 -25.82 14.03
CA MET A 1 -13.02 -25.94 12.55
C MET A 1 -11.71 -25.45 11.98
N VAL A 2 -10.87 -26.35 11.45
CA VAL A 2 -9.64 -25.96 10.75
C VAL A 2 -10.03 -25.50 9.35
N CYS A 3 -9.79 -24.24 9.03
CA CYS A 3 -9.99 -23.68 7.69
C CYS A 3 -8.96 -24.31 6.74
N GLY A 4 -9.36 -25.39 6.06
CA GLY A 4 -8.52 -26.23 5.22
C GLY A 4 -7.80 -25.45 4.12
N SER A 5 -6.49 -25.26 4.31
CA SER A 5 -5.60 -24.73 3.30
C SER A 5 -5.12 -25.83 2.37
N THR A 6 -5.92 -26.20 1.38
CA THR A 6 -5.52 -27.22 0.41
C THR A 6 -4.26 -26.76 -0.34
N GLU A 7 -3.29 -27.65 -0.50
CA GLU A 7 -2.06 -27.41 -1.25
C GLU A 7 -2.29 -27.55 -2.76
N CYS A 8 -1.40 -26.96 -3.56
CA CYS A 8 -1.47 -27.11 -5.00
C CYS A 8 -1.18 -28.55 -5.42
N LYS A 9 -2.02 -29.13 -6.29
CA LYS A 9 -1.91 -30.49 -6.83
C LYS A 9 -0.71 -30.71 -7.76
N VAL A 10 -0.03 -29.63 -8.19
CA VAL A 10 1.17 -29.74 -9.01
C VAL A 10 2.32 -30.28 -8.14
N PRO A 11 2.98 -31.39 -8.54
CA PRO A 11 4.09 -31.94 -7.79
C PRO A 11 5.20 -30.90 -7.66
N SER A 12 5.86 -30.83 -6.51
CA SER A 12 6.87 -29.80 -6.13
C SER A 12 6.35 -28.36 -5.96
N CYS A 13 5.04 -28.11 -6.04
CA CYS A 13 4.49 -26.77 -5.79
C CYS A 13 4.16 -26.57 -4.30
N MET A 14 4.97 -25.77 -3.60
CA MET A 14 4.74 -25.41 -2.19
C MET A 14 3.65 -24.34 -2.00
N ASN A 15 3.07 -23.82 -3.09
CA ASN A 15 2.02 -22.82 -2.99
C ASN A 15 0.68 -23.44 -2.57
N ARG A 16 -0.08 -22.68 -1.78
CA ARG A 16 -1.46 -23.02 -1.42
C ARG A 16 -2.39 -22.97 -2.64
N ALA A 17 -3.27 -23.95 -2.75
CA ALA A 17 -4.34 -23.93 -3.73
C ALA A 17 -5.35 -22.82 -3.42
N LYS A 18 -5.70 -22.08 -4.46
CA LYS A 18 -6.72 -21.04 -4.41
C LYS A 18 -8.09 -21.59 -4.83
N SER A 19 -8.12 -22.33 -5.92
CA SER A 19 -9.34 -22.99 -6.43
C SER A 19 -8.98 -24.24 -7.20
N ARG A 20 -9.91 -25.20 -7.29
CA ARG A 20 -9.75 -26.47 -8.04
C ARG A 20 -8.54 -27.33 -7.63
N GLY A 21 -7.93 -27.04 -6.48
CA GLY A 21 -6.68 -27.67 -6.04
C GLY A 21 -5.42 -27.11 -6.71
N PHE A 22 -5.48 -25.91 -7.31
CA PHE A 22 -4.31 -25.28 -7.94
C PHE A 22 -4.02 -23.91 -7.34
N CYS A 23 -2.74 -23.52 -7.32
CA CYS A 23 -2.32 -22.18 -6.90
C CYS A 23 -2.55 -21.16 -8.02
N TRP A 24 -2.24 -19.88 -7.76
CA TRP A 24 -2.39 -18.80 -8.74
C TRP A 24 -1.65 -19.09 -10.06
N SER A 25 -0.42 -19.59 -9.97
CA SER A 25 0.43 -19.89 -11.14
C SER A 25 0.02 -21.16 -11.88
N HIS A 26 -0.67 -22.09 -11.21
CA HIS A 26 -1.03 -23.39 -11.77
C HIS A 26 -2.51 -23.51 -12.14
N GLY A 27 -3.21 -22.39 -12.37
CA GLY A 27 -4.60 -22.39 -12.87
C GLY A 27 -5.68 -22.29 -11.79
N GLY A 28 -5.31 -21.97 -10.55
CA GLY A 28 -6.23 -21.63 -9.48
C GLY A 28 -6.84 -20.23 -9.59
N GLY A 29 -6.34 -19.40 -10.51
CA GLY A 29 -6.88 -18.08 -10.84
C GLY A 29 -7.98 -18.15 -11.91
N THR A 30 -8.90 -17.20 -11.87
CA THR A 30 -9.90 -17.02 -12.94
C THR A 30 -9.29 -16.15 -14.04
N LYS A 31 -9.52 -16.45 -15.33
CA LYS A 31 -9.03 -15.61 -16.43
C LYS A 31 -9.78 -14.28 -16.49
N CYS A 32 -9.14 -13.26 -17.03
CA CYS A 32 -9.77 -11.99 -17.33
C CYS A 32 -10.94 -12.19 -18.33
N LYS A 33 -12.04 -11.46 -18.12
CA LYS A 33 -13.22 -11.48 -18.98
C LYS A 33 -12.99 -10.85 -20.35
N GLU A 34 -12.03 -9.94 -20.45
CA GLU A 34 -11.65 -9.33 -21.72
C GLU A 34 -11.23 -10.35 -22.77
N GLU A 35 -11.72 -10.16 -23.99
CA GLU A 35 -11.40 -11.00 -25.13
C GLU A 35 -9.88 -10.97 -25.41
N LYS A 36 -9.29 -12.15 -25.65
CA LYS A 36 -7.85 -12.33 -25.88
C LYS A 36 -6.95 -11.96 -24.68
N CYS A 37 -7.49 -11.81 -23.48
CA CYS A 37 -6.68 -11.59 -22.28
C CYS A 37 -6.38 -12.90 -21.55
N GLU A 38 -5.13 -13.32 -21.54
CA GLU A 38 -4.68 -14.52 -20.82
C GLU A 38 -4.29 -14.25 -19.36
N LYS A 39 -4.38 -12.98 -18.92
CA LYS A 39 -4.03 -12.60 -17.55
C LYS A 39 -5.11 -13.08 -16.57
N ILE A 40 -4.68 -13.31 -15.33
CA ILE A 40 -5.59 -13.68 -14.25
C ILE A 40 -6.36 -12.46 -13.75
N ALA A 41 -7.66 -12.64 -13.56
CA ALA A 41 -8.56 -11.69 -12.95
C ALA A 41 -8.22 -11.49 -11.47
N ILE A 42 -8.13 -10.23 -11.06
CA ILE A 42 -7.88 -9.84 -9.67
C ILE A 42 -9.22 -9.56 -8.98
N SER A 43 -10.11 -8.80 -9.62
CA SER A 43 -11.46 -8.48 -9.11
C SER A 43 -12.42 -8.21 -10.27
N ASN A 44 -13.73 -8.36 -10.03
CA ASN A 44 -14.80 -8.18 -11.04
C ASN A 44 -14.67 -9.06 -12.31
N GLY A 45 -13.80 -10.08 -12.27
CA GLY A 45 -13.45 -10.89 -13.44
C GLY A 45 -12.48 -10.20 -14.40
N LEU A 46 -11.85 -9.09 -14.01
CA LEU A 46 -10.92 -8.35 -14.84
C LEU A 46 -9.50 -8.44 -14.26
N CYS A 47 -8.49 -8.41 -15.14
CA CYS A 47 -7.09 -8.34 -14.71
C CYS A 47 -6.71 -6.91 -14.28
N TRP A 48 -5.52 -6.74 -13.73
CA TRP A 48 -4.98 -5.43 -13.35
C TRP A 48 -5.10 -4.38 -14.48
N ALA A 49 -4.67 -4.74 -15.69
CA ALA A 49 -4.69 -3.83 -16.84
C ALA A 49 -6.10 -3.43 -17.26
N HIS A 50 -7.07 -4.34 -17.10
CA HIS A 50 -8.44 -4.18 -17.56
C HIS A 50 -9.42 -3.77 -16.46
N GLY A 51 -8.95 -3.22 -15.33
CA GLY A 51 -9.83 -2.66 -14.28
C GLY A 51 -10.13 -3.59 -13.10
N GLY A 52 -9.37 -4.68 -12.95
CA GLY A 52 -9.49 -5.60 -11.82
C GLY A 52 -8.89 -5.14 -10.50
N GLY A 53 -8.41 -3.90 -10.40
CA GLY A 53 -7.80 -3.38 -9.19
C GLY A 53 -7.95 -1.86 -9.07
N LYS A 54 -7.75 -1.33 -7.87
CA LYS A 54 -7.92 0.09 -7.59
C LYS A 54 -6.77 0.92 -8.17
N ARG A 55 -7.09 2.03 -8.82
CA ARG A 55 -6.12 3.01 -9.32
C ARG A 55 -5.83 4.05 -8.25
N CYS A 56 -4.66 4.67 -8.35
CA CYS A 56 -4.31 5.78 -7.51
C CYS A 56 -5.37 6.89 -7.62
N ALA A 57 -5.79 7.42 -6.48
CA ALA A 57 -6.75 8.52 -6.39
C ALA A 57 -6.17 9.89 -6.83
N VAL A 58 -4.92 9.92 -7.29
CA VAL A 58 -4.30 11.16 -7.78
C VAL A 58 -4.56 11.24 -9.28
N GLU A 59 -5.10 12.38 -9.70
CA GLU A 59 -5.40 12.68 -11.09
C GLU A 59 -4.18 12.43 -11.99
N GLY A 60 -4.41 11.74 -13.11
CA GLY A 60 -3.35 11.33 -14.05
C GLY A 60 -2.47 10.15 -13.60
N CYS A 61 -2.64 9.61 -12.39
CA CYS A 61 -1.83 8.50 -11.90
C CYS A 61 -2.49 7.14 -12.14
N MET A 62 -1.96 6.38 -13.10
CA MET A 62 -2.46 5.03 -13.43
C MET A 62 -1.85 3.90 -12.57
N ARG A 63 -1.05 4.26 -11.56
CA ARG A 63 -0.34 3.29 -10.69
C ARG A 63 -1.32 2.54 -9.80
N GLN A 64 -0.86 1.38 -9.32
CA GLN A 64 -1.64 0.55 -8.42
C GLN A 64 -1.78 1.15 -7.05
N ALA A 65 -3.00 1.06 -6.52
CA ALA A 65 -3.34 1.50 -5.19
C ALA A 65 -4.06 0.41 -4.43
N TYR A 66 -3.96 0.51 -3.10
CA TYR A 66 -4.57 -0.42 -2.18
C TYR A 66 -5.39 0.35 -1.15
N GLU A 67 -6.36 -0.34 -0.55
CA GLU A 67 -7.17 0.27 0.51
C GLU A 67 -6.30 0.65 1.73
N ARG A 68 -5.30 -0.17 2.05
CA ARG A 68 -4.31 0.10 3.12
C ARG A 68 -3.43 1.33 2.86
N THR A 69 -3.45 1.88 1.65
CA THR A 69 -2.70 3.09 1.27
C THR A 69 -3.66 4.21 0.89
N ASP A 70 -4.88 4.24 1.44
CA ASP A 70 -5.90 5.27 1.18
C ASP A 70 -6.24 5.46 -0.31
N ASN A 71 -6.22 4.36 -1.08
CA ASN A 71 -6.37 4.38 -2.53
C ASN A 71 -5.28 5.21 -3.25
N LEU A 72 -4.13 5.42 -2.62
CA LEU A 72 -2.95 6.02 -3.24
C LEU A 72 -1.96 4.93 -3.66
N CYS A 73 -1.15 5.23 -4.67
CA CYS A 73 -0.01 4.38 -4.99
C CYS A 73 1.09 4.53 -3.95
N ASN A 74 2.03 3.58 -3.88
CA ASN A 74 3.12 3.63 -2.89
C ASN A 74 3.91 4.96 -2.91
N ASN A 75 4.02 5.63 -4.07
CA ASN A 75 4.71 6.92 -4.14
C ASN A 75 3.87 8.04 -3.52
N HIS A 76 2.65 8.25 -4.04
CA HIS A 76 1.74 9.27 -3.53
C HIS A 76 1.32 9.04 -2.07
N PHE A 77 1.31 7.80 -1.60
CA PHE A 77 1.08 7.48 -0.18
C PHE A 77 2.25 7.94 0.71
N GLN A 78 3.49 7.82 0.24
CA GLN A 78 4.66 8.35 0.96
C GLN A 78 4.69 9.88 0.92
N GLU A 79 4.46 10.48 -0.26
CA GLU A 79 4.35 11.94 -0.41
C GLU A 79 3.27 12.53 0.51
N ARG A 80 2.10 11.88 0.61
CA ARG A 80 1.02 12.30 1.51
C ARG A 80 1.44 12.28 2.98
N GLN A 81 2.18 11.27 3.40
CA GLN A 81 2.67 11.18 4.78
C GLN A 81 3.70 12.27 5.09
N HIS A 82 4.61 12.58 4.16
CA HIS A 82 5.56 13.69 4.33
C HIS A 82 4.88 15.07 4.29
N SER A 83 3.79 15.21 3.53
CA SER A 83 2.99 16.44 3.54
C SER A 83 2.14 16.60 4.80
N ALA A 84 1.74 15.49 5.44
CA ALA A 84 0.99 15.51 6.69
C ALA A 84 1.86 15.93 7.88
N THR A 85 3.16 15.61 7.86
CA THR A 85 4.12 16.10 8.88
C THR A 85 4.49 17.57 8.70
N ALA A 86 4.24 18.16 7.53
CA ALA A 86 4.42 19.60 7.30
C ALA A 86 3.18 20.43 7.73
N ALA A 87 2.01 19.80 7.90
CA ALA A 87 0.78 20.46 8.33
C ALA A 87 0.68 20.61 9.87
N THR A 88 1.66 20.12 10.63
CA THR A 88 1.81 20.35 12.08
C THR A 88 2.98 21.28 12.41
N GLU A 89 3.43 22.11 11.46
CA GLU A 89 4.26 23.28 11.78
C GLU A 89 3.34 24.47 12.10
N GLY A 90 2.65 24.33 13.23
CA GLY A 90 1.82 25.33 13.89
C GLY A 90 1.51 24.81 15.29
N GLU A 91 2.09 25.45 16.31
CA GLU A 91 2.19 25.04 17.73
C GLU A 91 3.34 24.03 18.00
N THR A 92 4.55 24.48 18.31
CA THR A 92 4.85 25.33 19.47
C THR A 92 5.73 26.54 19.11
N ALA A 93 5.15 27.72 19.18
CA ALA A 93 5.92 28.91 19.50
C ALA A 93 6.24 28.85 21.01
N ASN A 94 7.33 28.18 21.41
CA ASN A 94 7.92 28.48 22.72
C ASN A 94 8.88 29.66 22.54
N TRP A 95 8.29 30.85 22.45
CA TRP A 95 8.96 32.08 22.83
C TRP A 95 9.58 31.84 24.21
N HIS A 96 10.89 31.97 24.33
CA HIS A 96 11.56 32.15 25.61
C HIS A 96 11.72 33.66 25.82
N PRO A 97 10.77 34.38 26.42
CA PRO A 97 11.09 35.63 27.08
C PRO A 97 11.77 35.24 28.39
N ASP A 98 13.08 35.39 28.46
CA ASP A 98 13.85 35.83 29.65
C ASP A 98 15.33 35.76 29.27
N ASP A 99 15.67 36.70 28.38
CA ASP A 99 17.01 37.25 28.23
C ASP A 99 17.28 38.03 29.53
N GLU A 100 17.71 37.31 30.59
CA GLU A 100 18.22 37.93 31.81
C GLU A 100 19.72 37.66 31.86
N GLU A 101 20.48 38.68 31.45
CA GLU A 101 21.93 38.79 31.62
C GLU A 101 22.37 38.28 32.99
N LYS A 102 23.08 37.15 33.01
CA LYS A 102 23.83 36.73 34.18
C LYS A 102 25.18 37.48 34.17
N PRO A 103 25.44 38.44 35.08
CA PRO A 103 26.74 39.11 35.12
C PRO A 103 27.86 38.09 35.47
N PRO A 104 29.09 38.31 34.96
CA PRO A 104 30.18 37.37 35.18
C PRO A 104 30.55 37.29 36.67
N PRO A 105 30.98 36.11 37.16
CA PRO A 105 31.48 35.98 38.53
C PRO A 105 32.74 36.82 38.71
N MET A 106 32.77 37.69 39.73
CA MET A 106 34.01 38.30 40.23
C MET A 106 34.72 37.28 41.13
N ASP A 107 35.96 36.93 40.76
CA ASP A 107 36.92 36.18 41.57
C ASP A 107 37.30 36.93 42.86
N GLN A 108 37.34 36.20 43.99
CA GLN A 108 38.12 36.52 45.19
C GLN A 108 38.73 35.23 45.76
#